data_AF-A0A7X8FW07-F1
#
_entry.id   AF-A0A7X8FW07-F1
#
_cell.length_a   1.000
_cell.length_b   1.000
_cell.length_c   1.000
_cell.angle_alpha   90.00
_cell.angle_beta   90.00
_cell.angle_gamma   90.00
#
_symmetry.space_group_name_H-M   'P 1'
#
loop_
_entity.id
_entity.type
_entity.pdbx_description
1 polymer ?
#
loop_
_entity_poly.entity_id
_entity_poly.type
_entity_poly.pdbx_seq_one_letter_code
_entity_poly.pdbx_strand_id
1 'polypeptide(L)'
;RTTEAVNLKAKSRQQASAPDYDGNISAIISGIDTSITKGNLLEAWDTCNANIPRMKQKTNHDKLAAKKTEILAALKPVYTAGIDAYNEEDYELAQDKFSQIVEIQATYEQAQAYLDRANSKLRALSGSN
;
A
#
# COMPACT_ATOMS: atom_id res chain seq x y z
N ARG A 1 30.56 1.16 -47.99
CA ARG A 1 30.00 -0.03 -47.29
C ARG A 1 29.72 0.37 -45.85
N THR A 2 28.55 0.95 -45.57
CA THR A 2 28.24 1.56 -44.25
C THR A 2 26.74 1.53 -43.96
N THR A 3 26.07 0.42 -44.26
CA THR A 3 24.64 0.26 -43.98
C THR A 3 24.32 -0.99 -43.14
N GLU A 4 25.27 -1.91 -42.97
CA GLU A 4 25.06 -3.14 -42.18
C GLU A 4 25.30 -2.96 -40.67
N ALA A 5 26.10 -1.96 -40.27
CA ALA A 5 26.44 -1.76 -38.85
C ALA A 5 25.35 -1.04 -38.03
N VAL A 6 24.42 -0.33 -38.69
CA VAL A 6 23.36 0.43 -37.99
C VAL A 6 22.15 -0.45 -37.66
N ASN A 7 21.90 -1.50 -38.46
CA ASN A 7 20.79 -2.42 -38.25
C ASN A 7 21.04 -3.49 -37.16
N LEU A 8 22.29 -3.71 -36.71
CA LEU A 8 22.57 -4.64 -35.61
C LEU A 8 22.38 -4.03 -34.21
N LYS A 9 22.47 -2.70 -34.06
CA LYS A 9 22.22 -2.02 -32.76
C LYS A 9 20.74 -1.75 -32.50
N ALA A 10 19.89 -1.79 -33.53
CA ALA A 10 18.44 -1.64 -33.37
C ALA A 10 17.73 -2.93 -32.90
N LYS A 11 18.40 -4.10 -32.99
CA LYS A 11 17.84 -5.43 -32.64
C LYS A 11 18.25 -5.97 -31.27
N SER A 12 19.10 -5.26 -30.53
CA SER A 12 19.57 -5.66 -29.20
C SER A 12 18.96 -4.86 -28.05
N ARG A 13 18.05 -3.91 -28.33
CA ARG A 13 16.96 -3.63 -27.39
C ARG A 13 16.01 -4.81 -27.47
N GLN A 14 16.39 -5.90 -26.82
CA GLN A 14 15.43 -6.89 -26.34
C GLN A 14 14.28 -6.06 -25.75
N GLN A 15 13.12 -6.13 -26.40
CA GLN A 15 11.86 -5.82 -25.74
C GLN A 15 11.93 -6.59 -24.43
N ALA A 16 12.19 -5.91 -23.32
CA ALA A 16 11.90 -6.47 -22.02
C ALA A 16 10.43 -6.85 -22.14
N SER A 17 10.16 -8.14 -22.26
CA SER A 17 8.82 -8.67 -22.37
C SER A 17 8.05 -8.04 -21.22
N ALA A 18 6.87 -7.49 -21.48
CA ALA A 18 6.05 -6.94 -20.41
C ALA A 18 6.02 -7.95 -19.24
N PRO A 19 6.25 -7.54 -17.98
CA PRO A 19 6.36 -8.47 -16.87
C PRO A 19 5.20 -9.45 -16.87
N ASP A 20 5.48 -10.74 -16.69
CA ASP A 20 4.44 -11.75 -16.56
C ASP A 20 3.83 -11.65 -15.16
N TYR A 21 2.85 -10.74 -15.00
CA TYR A 21 2.18 -10.50 -13.72
C TYR A 21 1.45 -11.75 -13.22
N ASP A 22 0.81 -12.50 -14.13
CA ASP A 22 0.11 -13.74 -13.79
C ASP A 22 1.09 -14.85 -13.37
N GLY A 23 2.23 -14.99 -14.05
CA GLY A 23 3.30 -15.92 -13.66
C GLY A 23 3.95 -15.57 -12.33
N ASN A 24 3.97 -14.29 -11.97
CA ASN A 24 4.55 -13.79 -10.71
C ASN A 24 3.55 -13.69 -9.55
N ILE A 25 2.30 -14.16 -9.71
CA ILE A 25 1.26 -14.01 -8.69
C ILE A 25 1.68 -14.53 -7.31
N SER A 26 2.38 -15.67 -7.24
CA SER A 26 2.83 -16.25 -5.98
C SER A 26 3.84 -15.37 -5.25
N ALA A 27 4.76 -14.74 -5.98
CA ALA A 27 5.73 -13.80 -5.42
C ALA A 27 5.06 -12.50 -4.95
N ILE A 28 4.10 -11.99 -5.73
CA ILE A 28 3.31 -10.80 -5.38
C ILE A 28 2.53 -11.04 -4.08
N ILE A 29 1.83 -12.18 -3.97
CA ILE A 29 1.09 -12.55 -2.77
C ILE A 29 2.03 -12.70 -1.56
N SER A 30 3.17 -13.37 -1.73
CA SER A 30 4.16 -13.49 -0.64
C SER A 30 4.69 -12.14 -0.15
N GLY A 31 4.86 -11.17 -1.05
CA GLY A 31 5.23 -9.80 -0.70
C GLY A 31 4.14 -9.11 0.11
N ILE A 32 2.88 -9.21 -0.35
CA ILE A 32 1.71 -8.68 0.36
C ILE A 32 1.59 -9.26 1.76
N ASP A 33 1.72 -10.58 1.91
CA ASP A 33 1.63 -11.27 3.22
C ASP A 33 2.74 -10.81 4.17
N THR A 34 3.94 -10.55 3.63
CA THR A 34 5.06 -10.00 4.40
C THR A 34 4.75 -8.58 4.87
N SER A 35 4.21 -7.72 4.00
CA SER A 35 3.82 -6.36 4.37
C SER A 35 2.70 -6.35 5.41
N ILE A 36 1.69 -7.23 5.28
CA ILE A 36 0.63 -7.39 6.30
C ILE A 36 1.24 -7.80 7.65
N THR A 37 2.12 -8.79 7.66
CA THR A 37 2.77 -9.29 8.90
C THR A 37 3.60 -8.21 9.60
N LYS A 38 4.21 -7.30 8.83
CA LYS A 38 5.00 -6.18 9.37
C LYS A 38 4.14 -4.96 9.78
N GLY A 39 2.83 -4.96 9.48
CA GLY A 39 1.96 -3.80 9.69
C GLY A 39 2.08 -2.73 8.60
N ASN A 40 2.77 -3.02 7.49
CA ASN A 40 2.90 -2.14 6.33
C ASN A 40 1.65 -2.23 5.44
N LEU A 41 0.48 -1.92 5.99
CA LEU A 41 -0.80 -2.16 5.31
C LEU A 41 -1.00 -1.32 4.06
N LEU A 42 -0.45 -0.11 4.03
CA LEU A 42 -0.52 0.77 2.85
C LEU A 42 0.28 0.19 1.67
N GLU A 43 1.50 -0.28 1.94
CA GLU A 43 2.34 -0.96 0.94
C GLU A 43 1.63 -2.20 0.37
N ALA A 44 0.99 -2.98 1.24
CA ALA A 44 0.21 -4.14 0.85
C ALA A 44 -0.99 -3.74 -0.04
N TRP A 45 -1.69 -2.65 0.30
CA TRP A 45 -2.83 -2.12 -0.44
C TRP A 45 -2.44 -1.58 -1.81
N ASP A 46 -1.37 -0.80 -1.88
CA ASP A 46 -0.84 -0.25 -3.12
C ASP A 46 -0.34 -1.36 -4.05
N THR A 47 0.31 -2.38 -3.49
CA THR A 47 0.72 -3.57 -4.25
C THR A 47 -0.50 -4.27 -4.86
N CYS A 48 -1.60 -4.42 -4.11
CA CYS A 48 -2.85 -4.95 -4.66
C CYS A 48 -3.37 -4.06 -5.81
N ASN A 49 -3.54 -2.76 -5.57
CA ASN A 49 -4.10 -1.83 -6.56
C ASN A 49 -3.26 -1.72 -7.82
N ALA A 50 -1.94 -1.80 -7.70
CA ALA A 50 -1.02 -1.78 -8.83
C ALA A 50 -1.11 -3.06 -9.67
N ASN A 51 -1.32 -4.23 -9.05
CA ASN A 51 -1.25 -5.51 -9.75
C ASN A 51 -2.60 -6.00 -10.28
N ILE A 52 -3.70 -5.72 -9.58
CA ILE A 52 -5.07 -6.09 -9.98
C ILE A 52 -5.40 -5.76 -11.45
N PRO A 53 -5.19 -4.52 -11.96
CA PRO A 53 -5.53 -4.17 -13.35
C PRO A 53 -4.59 -4.81 -14.38
N ARG A 54 -3.50 -5.43 -13.94
CA ARG A 54 -2.49 -6.09 -14.79
C ARG A 54 -2.66 -7.60 -14.86
N MET A 55 -3.50 -8.17 -13.99
CA MET A 55 -3.83 -9.59 -13.99
C MET A 55 -4.74 -9.91 -15.18
N LYS A 56 -4.31 -10.83 -16.04
CA LYS A 56 -5.13 -11.32 -17.15
C LYS A 56 -6.03 -12.46 -16.70
N GLN A 57 -5.58 -13.27 -15.75
CA GLN A 57 -6.37 -14.38 -15.24
C GLN A 57 -7.32 -13.91 -14.13
N LYS A 58 -8.61 -14.17 -14.31
CA LYS A 58 -9.64 -13.86 -13.30
C LYS A 58 -9.30 -14.46 -11.94
N THR A 59 -8.81 -15.69 -11.90
CA THR A 59 -8.42 -16.34 -10.64
C THR A 59 -7.29 -15.60 -9.92
N ASN A 60 -6.34 -15.00 -10.63
CA ASN A 60 -5.27 -14.22 -10.02
C ASN A 60 -5.75 -12.84 -9.56
N HIS A 61 -6.63 -12.22 -10.33
CA HIS A 61 -7.36 -11.03 -9.90
C HIS A 61 -8.11 -11.31 -8.58
N ASP A 62 -8.89 -12.41 -8.51
CA ASP A 62 -9.67 -12.77 -7.33
C ASP A 62 -8.79 -13.03 -6.10
N LYS A 63 -7.60 -13.62 -6.27
CA LYS A 63 -6.62 -13.78 -5.18
C LYS A 63 -6.16 -12.44 -4.61
N LEU A 64 -5.86 -11.46 -5.46
CA LEU A 64 -5.47 -10.12 -4.99
C LEU A 64 -6.66 -9.37 -4.36
N ALA A 65 -7.87 -9.55 -4.89
CA ALA A 65 -9.07 -9.01 -4.28
C ALA A 65 -9.32 -9.59 -2.88
N ALA A 66 -9.07 -10.89 -2.68
CA ALA A 66 -9.13 -11.52 -1.36
C ALA A 66 -8.10 -10.91 -0.39
N LYS A 67 -6.89 -10.61 -0.87
CA LYS A 67 -5.87 -9.92 -0.06
C LYS A 67 -6.28 -8.51 0.35
N LYS A 68 -7.02 -7.77 -0.49
CA LYS A 68 -7.62 -6.48 -0.07
C LYS A 68 -8.57 -6.65 1.11
N THR A 69 -9.37 -7.71 1.14
CA THR A 69 -10.25 -8.01 2.28
C THR A 69 -9.45 -8.30 3.55
N GLU A 70 -8.35 -9.05 3.45
CA GLU A 70 -7.45 -9.31 4.59
C GLU A 70 -6.82 -8.01 5.12
N ILE A 71 -6.38 -7.11 4.24
CA ILE A 71 -5.85 -5.79 4.61
C ILE A 71 -6.91 -4.96 5.34
N LEU A 72 -8.14 -4.92 4.83
CA LEU A 72 -9.24 -4.20 5.49
C LEU A 72 -9.54 -4.76 6.88
N ALA A 73 -9.49 -6.08 7.06
CA ALA A 73 -9.63 -6.69 8.38
C ALA A 73 -8.47 -6.31 9.33
N ALA A 74 -7.26 -6.16 8.80
CA ALA A 74 -6.07 -5.73 9.54
C ALA A 74 -6.10 -4.24 9.94
N LEU A 75 -7.00 -3.41 9.39
CA LEU A 75 -7.16 -2.02 9.85
C LEU A 75 -7.70 -1.92 11.28
N LYS A 76 -8.48 -2.91 11.73
CA LYS A 76 -9.07 -2.91 13.08
C LYS A 76 -8.02 -2.84 14.18
N PRO A 77 -6.99 -3.71 14.24
CA PRO A 77 -5.94 -3.59 15.24
C PRO A 77 -5.10 -2.31 15.08
N VAL A 78 -4.90 -1.80 13.85
CA VAL A 78 -4.23 -0.49 13.64
C VAL A 78 -5.05 0.65 14.25
N TYR A 79 -6.37 0.60 14.10
CA TYR A 79 -7.27 1.59 14.70
C TYR A 79 -7.17 1.56 16.23
N THR A 80 -7.21 0.37 16.83
CA THR A 80 -7.03 0.23 18.29
C THR A 80 -5.69 0.79 18.75
N ALA A 81 -4.60 0.47 18.06
CA ALA A 81 -3.28 1.02 18.39
C ALA A 81 -3.22 2.55 18.26
N GLY A 82 -3.90 3.14 17.27
CA GLY A 82 -4.02 4.60 17.14
C GLY A 82 -4.80 5.24 18.29
N ILE A 83 -5.84 4.56 18.80
CA ILE A 83 -6.60 5.01 19.97
C ILE A 83 -5.73 4.96 21.23
N ASP A 84 -4.98 3.88 21.41
CA ASP A 84 -4.08 3.74 22.56
C ASP A 84 -3.01 4.84 22.54
N ALA A 85 -2.34 5.05 21.40
CA ALA A 85 -1.38 6.14 21.22
C ALA A 85 -1.98 7.52 21.49
N TYR A 86 -3.20 7.77 20.99
CA TYR A 86 -3.90 9.05 21.24
C TYR A 86 -4.18 9.28 22.73
N ASN A 87 -4.56 8.22 23.46
CA ASN A 87 -4.83 8.27 24.90
C ASN A 87 -3.55 8.45 25.73
N GLU A 88 -2.44 7.92 25.25
CA GLU A 88 -1.09 8.09 25.83
C GLU A 88 -0.44 9.44 25.45
N GLU A 89 -1.18 10.29 24.72
CA GLU A 89 -0.70 11.58 24.20
C GLU A 89 0.46 11.48 23.20
N ASP A 90 0.76 10.28 22.70
CA ASP A 90 1.62 10.05 21.54
C ASP A 90 0.86 10.37 20.26
N TYR A 91 0.66 11.67 20.04
CA TYR A 91 -0.11 12.17 18.92
C TYR A 91 0.57 11.97 17.56
N GLU A 92 1.91 11.80 17.53
CA GLU A 92 2.65 11.49 16.30
C GLU A 92 2.35 10.05 15.86
N LEU A 93 2.43 9.08 16.77
CA LEU A 93 2.06 7.70 16.48
C LEU A 93 0.56 7.57 16.17
N ALA A 94 -0.30 8.27 16.90
CA ALA A 94 -1.73 8.30 16.61
C ALA A 94 -2.00 8.83 15.19
N GLN A 95 -1.37 9.94 14.81
CA GLN A 95 -1.47 10.51 13.46
C GLN A 95 -1.06 9.48 12.40
N ASP A 96 0.09 8.84 12.54
CA ASP A 96 0.60 7.81 11.61
C ASP A 96 -0.39 6.64 11.44
N LYS A 97 -0.95 6.13 12.54
CA LYS A 97 -1.89 5.00 12.50
C LYS A 97 -3.20 5.39 11.83
N PHE A 98 -3.76 6.57 12.15
CA PHE A 98 -5.02 6.99 11.55
C PHE A 98 -4.87 7.43 10.09
N SER A 99 -3.75 8.06 9.71
CA SER A 99 -3.49 8.41 8.30
C SER A 99 -3.40 7.16 7.43
N GLN A 100 -2.69 6.12 7.89
CA GLN A 100 -2.63 4.83 7.20
C GLN A 100 -4.04 4.26 6.93
N ILE A 101 -4.94 4.30 7.93
CA ILE A 101 -6.31 3.81 7.77
C ILE A 101 -7.09 4.64 6.76
N VAL A 102 -7.03 5.97 6.84
CA VAL A 102 -7.78 6.87 5.95
C VAL A 102 -7.32 6.74 4.51
N GLU A 103 -6.03 6.54 4.27
CA GLU A 103 -5.49 6.34 2.92
C GLU A 103 -5.98 5.02 2.29
N ILE A 104 -6.13 3.96 3.09
CA ILE A 104 -6.62 2.66 2.63
C ILE A 104 -8.16 2.66 2.50
N GLN A 105 -8.85 3.23 3.48
CA GLN A 105 -10.29 3.26 3.61
C GLN A 105 -10.77 4.66 4.00
N ALA A 106 -10.94 5.53 3.00
CA ALA A 106 -11.42 6.90 3.20
C ALA A 106 -12.82 7.00 3.84
N THR A 107 -13.61 5.93 3.79
CA THR A 107 -14.94 5.85 4.43
C THR A 107 -14.90 5.46 5.91
N TYR A 108 -13.71 5.26 6.49
CA TYR A 108 -13.54 4.96 7.91
C TYR A 108 -13.66 6.26 8.74
N GLU A 109 -14.90 6.74 8.90
CA GLU A 109 -15.22 8.05 9.50
C GLU A 109 -14.59 8.25 10.90
N GLN A 110 -14.56 7.19 11.73
CA GLN A 110 -13.99 7.29 13.06
C GLN A 110 -12.47 7.55 13.00
N ALA A 111 -11.75 6.92 12.08
CA ALA A 111 -10.31 7.13 11.93
C ALA A 111 -10.02 8.56 11.45
N GLN A 112 -10.81 9.08 10.51
CA GLN A 112 -10.69 10.48 10.07
C GLN A 112 -10.90 11.46 11.23
N ALA A 113 -11.94 11.25 12.05
CA ALA A 113 -12.23 12.13 13.18
C ALA A 113 -11.09 12.13 14.21
N TYR A 114 -10.44 10.98 14.47
CA TYR A 114 -9.29 10.92 15.36
C TYR A 114 -8.02 11.48 14.74
N LEU A 115 -7.81 11.31 13.43
CA LEU A 115 -6.72 11.95 12.70
C LEU A 115 -6.78 13.48 12.83
N ASP A 116 -7.97 14.06 12.64
CA ASP A 116 -8.19 15.50 12.77
C ASP A 116 -7.88 16.01 14.19
N ARG A 117 -8.24 15.22 15.21
CA ARG A 117 -7.94 15.53 16.61
C ARG A 117 -6.44 15.44 16.91
N ALA A 118 -5.78 14.37 16.46
CA ALA A 118 -4.33 14.21 16.62
C ALA A 118 -3.57 15.36 15.94
N ASN A 119 -3.93 15.70 14.71
CA ASN A 119 -3.39 16.84 13.98
C ASN A 119 -3.57 18.17 14.74
N SER A 120 -4.75 18.38 15.33
CA SER A 120 -5.04 19.59 16.12
C SER A 120 -4.16 19.66 17.37
N LYS A 121 -3.94 18.53 18.05
CA LYS A 121 -3.06 18.42 19.22
C LYS A 121 -1.61 18.70 18.86
N LEU A 122 -1.08 18.06 17.81
CA LEU A 122 0.27 18.30 17.31
C LEU A 122 0.49 19.77 16.94
N ARG A 123 -0.48 20.39 16.26
CA ARG A 123 -0.40 21.82 15.91
C ARG A 123 -0.33 22.69 17.15
N ALA A 124 -1.17 22.44 18.16
CA ALA A 124 -1.16 23.20 19.41
C ALA A 124 0.19 23.07 20.15
N LEU A 125 0.75 21.86 20.18
CA LEU A 125 2.06 21.59 20.78
C LEU A 125 3.20 22.30 20.01
N SER A 126 3.19 22.24 18.68
CA SER A 126 4.22 22.87 17.84
C SER A 126 4.18 24.40 17.84
N GLY A 127 3.00 25.01 18.04
CA GLY A 127 2.83 26.47 18.12
C GLY A 127 2.98 27.04 19.53
N SER A 128 3.21 26.20 20.54
CA SER A 128 3.44 26.60 21.94
C SER A 128 4.93 26.68 22.30
N ASN A 129 5.82 26.54 21.32
CA ASN A 129 7.28 26.68 21.45
C ASN A 129 7.77 28.03 20.89
#